data_AF-A0A267ESD5-F1
#
_entry.id   AF-A0A267ESD5-F1
#
_cell.length_a   1.000
_cell.length_b   1.000
_cell.length_c   1.000
_cell.angle_alpha   90.00
_cell.angle_beta   90.00
_cell.angle_gamma   90.00
#
_symmetry.space_group_name_H-M   'P 1'
#
loop_
_entity.id
_entity.type
_entity.pdbx_description
1 polymer ?
#
loop_
_entity_poly.entity_id
_entity_poly.type
_entity_poly.pdbx_seq_one_letter_code
_entity_poly.pdbx_strand_id
1 'polypeptide(L)'
;FSRQLRLVDIHEFQTKLEPLELKEFQTCCMKHIDAARDKLIKRWLSEIQHIFYKGHKQKQIPSEHEADQLAAFYNCAANLMTSQLQSLGLLSMDDYTDLLVQPPTSARAYEHSGFILRFVLDDDRIKFEPNFDDFETVFLNIYDVMLKVICAIPRIETKLYSAYEGETLLKPCILPEILAAHKSKVSEVVKQEGDGPLKHLKQFDKYKFIISKQADNDIDTFLQEEHTFDEYARELRKFKQFAEQIQFKSVRSLRLGMFQVHCDDLIRALTKRTEAICERILTRMMDDWATRSS
;
A
#
# COMPACT_ATOMS: atom_id res chain seq x y z
N PHE A 1 -18.89 -11.89 21.65
CA PHE A 1 -17.48 -11.53 21.49
C PHE A 1 -17.09 -11.36 20.01
N SER A 2 -17.44 -12.26 19.08
CA SER A 2 -16.94 -12.19 17.69
C SER A 2 -17.60 -11.18 16.75
N ARG A 3 -18.83 -10.68 17.01
CA ARG A 3 -19.55 -9.84 16.03
C ARG A 3 -18.90 -8.47 15.73
N GLN A 4 -18.12 -7.93 16.67
CA GLN A 4 -17.47 -6.62 16.53
C GLN A 4 -15.98 -6.70 16.21
N LEU A 5 -15.35 -7.87 16.36
CA LEU A 5 -13.94 -8.00 16.02
C LEU A 5 -13.79 -7.98 14.50
N ARG A 6 -12.77 -7.28 14.03
CA ARG A 6 -12.26 -7.34 12.65
C ARG A 6 -10.77 -7.58 12.68
N LEU A 7 -10.28 -8.26 11.65
CA LEU A 7 -8.84 -8.50 11.49
C LEU A 7 -8.09 -7.22 11.12
N VAL A 8 -8.74 -6.32 10.37
CA VAL A 8 -8.26 -4.97 10.08
C VAL A 8 -9.32 -3.98 10.55
N ASP A 9 -8.94 -3.04 11.43
CA ASP A 9 -9.80 -1.94 11.83
C ASP A 9 -9.77 -0.82 10.79
N ILE A 10 -10.83 -0.74 9.98
CA ILE A 10 -10.94 0.25 8.90
C ILE A 10 -11.23 1.67 9.43
N HIS A 11 -11.78 1.80 10.63
CA HIS A 11 -12.09 3.10 11.22
C HIS A 11 -10.82 3.91 11.52
N GLU A 12 -9.72 3.23 11.86
CA GLU A 12 -8.42 3.91 12.03
C GLU A 12 -7.97 4.59 10.72
N PHE A 13 -8.23 3.99 9.56
CA PHE A 13 -7.87 4.59 8.27
C PHE A 13 -8.85 5.68 7.83
N GLN A 14 -10.14 5.49 8.10
CA GLN A 14 -11.20 6.46 7.79
C GLN A 14 -11.12 7.76 8.61
N THR A 15 -10.42 7.74 9.76
CA THR A 15 -10.28 8.89 10.66
C THR A 15 -8.98 9.66 10.44
N LYS A 16 -8.03 9.10 9.68
CA LYS A 16 -6.80 9.80 9.31
C LYS A 16 -7.12 10.92 8.32
N LEU A 17 -6.45 12.05 8.51
CA LEU A 17 -6.56 13.22 7.64
C LEU A 17 -5.43 13.26 6.62
N GLU A 18 -4.23 12.85 7.02
CA GLU A 18 -3.05 12.87 6.18
C GLU A 18 -2.95 11.62 5.29
N PRO A 19 -2.50 11.77 4.04
CA PRO A 19 -2.18 10.65 3.15
C PRO A 19 -1.15 9.69 3.77
N LEU A 20 -1.28 8.41 3.44
CA LEU A 20 -0.50 7.34 4.05
C LEU A 20 0.64 6.89 3.15
N GLU A 21 1.82 6.69 3.74
CA GLU A 21 2.86 5.89 3.10
C GLU A 21 2.41 4.42 3.00
N LEU A 22 2.71 3.75 1.88
CA LEU A 22 2.30 2.35 1.66
C LEU A 22 2.81 1.42 2.78
N LYS A 23 4.06 1.62 3.22
CA LYS A 23 4.68 0.86 4.30
C LYS A 23 4.00 1.10 5.66
N GLU A 24 3.56 2.32 5.93
CA GLU A 24 2.84 2.65 7.15
C GLU A 24 1.47 1.97 7.17
N PHE A 25 0.76 2.00 6.05
CA PHE A 25 -0.50 1.28 5.87
C PHE A 25 -0.33 -0.22 6.10
N GLN A 26 0.67 -0.84 5.46
CA GLN A 26 0.96 -2.27 5.63
C GLN A 26 1.28 -2.61 7.10
N THR A 27 2.13 -1.81 7.74
CA THR A 27 2.53 -2.01 9.14
C THR A 27 1.33 -1.90 10.08
N CYS A 28 0.44 -0.94 9.84
CA CYS A 28 -0.80 -0.77 10.61
C CYS A 28 -1.72 -1.98 10.44
N CYS A 29 -1.93 -2.46 9.21
CA CYS A 29 -2.72 -3.68 8.95
C CYS A 29 -2.13 -4.90 9.67
N MET A 30 -0.81 -5.12 9.61
CA MET A 30 -0.16 -6.23 10.32
C MET A 30 -0.37 -6.14 11.83
N LYS A 31 -0.22 -4.95 12.41
CA LYS A 31 -0.48 -4.72 13.85
C LYS A 31 -1.93 -5.05 14.23
N HIS A 32 -2.90 -4.66 13.41
CA HIS A 32 -4.32 -5.00 13.65
C HIS A 32 -4.55 -6.50 13.62
N ILE A 33 -4.00 -7.18 12.62
CA ILE A 33 -4.15 -8.62 12.45
C ILE A 33 -3.50 -9.38 13.61
N ASP A 34 -2.29 -8.98 14.03
CA ASP A 34 -1.61 -9.58 15.19
C ASP A 34 -2.38 -9.34 16.50
N ALA A 35 -2.90 -8.12 16.70
CA ALA A 35 -3.72 -7.82 17.87
C ALA A 35 -5.04 -8.62 17.87
N ALA A 36 -5.66 -8.82 16.70
CA ALA A 36 -6.85 -9.64 16.55
C ALA A 36 -6.54 -11.12 16.82
N ARG A 37 -5.41 -11.64 16.32
CA ARG A 37 -4.92 -12.99 16.62
C ARG A 37 -4.73 -13.18 18.12
N ASP A 38 -4.08 -12.23 18.78
CA ASP A 38 -3.89 -12.27 20.23
C ASP A 38 -5.22 -12.28 20.99
N LYS A 39 -6.20 -11.47 20.57
CA LYS A 39 -7.55 -11.50 21.15
C LYS A 39 -8.23 -12.85 20.94
N LEU A 40 -8.07 -13.48 19.77
CA LEU A 40 -8.63 -14.81 19.49
C LEU A 40 -8.02 -15.88 20.40
N ILE A 41 -6.70 -15.88 20.57
CA ILE A 41 -6.00 -16.93 21.33
C ILE A 41 -6.09 -16.68 22.84
N LYS A 42 -5.79 -15.47 23.31
CA LYS A 42 -5.64 -15.16 24.74
C LYS A 42 -6.97 -14.86 25.43
N ARG A 43 -8.00 -14.48 24.67
CA ARG A 43 -9.31 -14.12 25.24
C ARG A 43 -10.40 -15.04 24.75
N TRP A 44 -10.69 -15.07 23.45
CA TRP A 44 -11.82 -15.86 22.93
C TRP A 44 -11.67 -17.36 23.22
N LEU A 45 -10.50 -17.94 22.92
CA LEU A 45 -10.25 -19.36 23.17
C LEU A 45 -10.23 -19.69 24.68
N SER A 46 -9.68 -18.79 25.51
CA SER A 46 -9.68 -18.96 26.97
C SER A 46 -11.09 -18.85 27.58
N GLU A 47 -11.94 -17.95 27.07
CA GLU A 47 -13.35 -17.86 27.45
C GLU A 47 -14.09 -19.15 27.09
N ILE A 48 -13.84 -19.71 25.89
CA ILE A 48 -14.37 -21.01 25.49
C ILE A 48 -13.88 -22.11 26.45
N GLN A 49 -12.59 -22.16 26.75
CA GLN A 49 -12.03 -23.14 27.69
C GLN A 49 -12.74 -23.09 29.06
N HIS A 50 -13.04 -21.88 29.56
CA HIS A 50 -13.79 -21.72 30.80
C HIS A 50 -15.23 -22.26 30.71
N ILE A 51 -15.91 -22.08 29.57
CA ILE A 51 -17.24 -22.66 29.32
C ILE A 51 -17.17 -24.18 29.39
N PHE A 52 -16.16 -24.81 28.78
CA PHE A 52 -15.97 -26.26 28.85
C PHE A 52 -15.71 -26.74 30.28
N TYR A 53 -14.86 -26.07 31.06
CA TYR A 53 -14.66 -26.44 32.47
C TYR A 53 -15.94 -26.35 33.30
N LYS A 54 -16.76 -25.32 33.07
CA LYS A 54 -18.04 -25.16 33.74
C LYS A 54 -19.02 -26.26 33.34
N GLY A 55 -19.12 -26.56 32.04
CA GLY A 55 -19.98 -27.64 31.52
C GLY A 55 -19.59 -29.01 32.09
N HIS A 56 -18.29 -29.30 32.19
CA HIS A 56 -17.79 -30.53 32.81
C HIS A 56 -18.22 -30.63 34.28
N LYS A 57 -18.02 -29.58 35.08
CA LYS A 57 -18.47 -29.54 36.49
C LYS A 57 -19.98 -29.74 36.65
N GLN A 58 -20.76 -29.31 35.67
CA GLN A 58 -22.22 -29.45 35.66
C GLN A 58 -22.72 -30.76 35.03
N LYS A 59 -21.83 -31.69 34.67
CA LYS A 59 -22.15 -32.95 33.97
C LYS A 59 -22.92 -32.74 32.65
N GLN A 60 -22.63 -31.64 31.96
CA GLN A 60 -23.22 -31.29 30.65
C GLN A 60 -22.37 -31.74 29.46
N ILE A 61 -21.20 -32.31 29.73
CA ILE A 61 -20.29 -32.87 28.73
C ILE A 61 -20.33 -34.40 28.87
N PRO A 62 -20.43 -35.16 27.75
CA PRO A 62 -20.38 -36.62 27.77
C PRO A 62 -19.16 -37.16 28.54
N SER A 63 -19.29 -38.35 29.12
CA SER A 63 -18.20 -38.96 29.88
C SER A 63 -17.07 -39.42 28.97
N GLU A 64 -15.84 -39.51 29.51
CA GLU A 64 -14.70 -40.15 28.81
C GLU A 64 -14.97 -41.62 28.49
N HIS A 65 -15.89 -42.27 29.20
CA HIS A 65 -16.33 -43.64 28.91
C HIS A 65 -17.24 -43.73 27.67
N GLU A 66 -17.78 -42.61 27.19
CA GLU A 66 -18.65 -42.51 26.02
C GLU A 66 -17.89 -41.86 24.86
N ALA A 67 -16.78 -42.49 24.45
CA ALA A 67 -15.81 -41.92 23.51
C ALA A 67 -16.44 -41.35 22.22
N ASP A 68 -17.39 -42.06 21.62
CA ASP A 68 -18.06 -41.61 20.40
C ASP A 68 -18.93 -40.37 20.62
N GLN A 69 -19.66 -40.31 21.73
CA GLN A 69 -20.51 -39.16 22.06
C GLN A 69 -19.66 -37.94 22.43
N LEU A 70 -18.56 -38.15 23.15
CA LEU A 70 -17.59 -37.11 23.49
C LEU A 70 -16.92 -36.55 22.24
N ALA A 71 -16.50 -37.41 21.31
CA ALA A 71 -15.95 -37.00 20.01
C ALA A 71 -16.97 -36.20 19.18
N ALA A 72 -18.23 -36.66 19.12
CA ALA A 72 -19.30 -35.94 18.44
C ALA A 72 -19.55 -34.56 19.07
N PHE A 73 -19.56 -34.46 20.40
CA PHE A 73 -19.71 -33.20 21.12
C PHE A 73 -18.61 -32.19 20.77
N TYR A 74 -17.35 -32.63 20.82
CA TYR A 74 -16.22 -31.77 20.47
C TYR A 74 -16.22 -31.38 18.99
N ASN A 75 -16.61 -32.27 18.08
CA ASN A 75 -16.79 -31.94 16.67
C ASN A 75 -17.91 -30.90 16.46
N CYS A 76 -19.02 -30.99 17.20
CA CYS A 76 -20.05 -29.95 17.17
C CYS A 76 -19.51 -28.59 17.64
N ALA A 77 -18.74 -28.56 18.73
CA ALA A 77 -18.13 -27.34 19.22
C ALA A 77 -17.10 -26.76 18.24
N ALA A 78 -16.25 -27.60 17.66
CA ALA A 78 -15.28 -27.20 16.66
C ALA A 78 -15.97 -26.66 15.39
N ASN A 79 -17.10 -27.25 14.97
CA ASN A 79 -17.90 -26.73 13.86
C ASN A 79 -18.46 -25.33 14.18
N LEU A 80 -18.95 -25.10 15.40
CA LEU A 80 -19.43 -23.79 15.82
C LEU A 80 -18.28 -22.76 15.86
N MET A 81 -17.13 -23.12 16.43
CA MET A 81 -15.95 -22.25 16.47
C MET A 81 -15.44 -21.92 15.06
N THR A 82 -15.37 -22.93 14.20
CA THR A 82 -15.01 -22.81 12.78
C THR A 82 -15.95 -21.85 12.06
N SER A 83 -17.27 -21.97 12.25
CA SER A 83 -18.26 -21.07 11.65
C SER A 83 -18.10 -19.62 12.10
N GLN A 84 -17.75 -19.39 13.38
CA GLN A 84 -17.48 -18.05 13.90
C GLN A 84 -16.22 -17.43 13.29
N LEU A 85 -15.14 -18.21 13.14
CA LEU A 85 -13.91 -17.76 12.49
C LEU A 85 -14.10 -17.48 11.01
N GLN A 86 -14.86 -18.32 10.32
CA GLN A 86 -15.22 -18.10 8.92
C GLN A 86 -16.02 -16.81 8.74
N SER A 87 -17.02 -16.58 9.60
CA SER A 87 -17.80 -15.33 9.58
C SER A 87 -16.93 -14.10 9.86
N LEU A 88 -16.00 -14.19 10.82
CA LEU A 88 -15.04 -13.13 11.11
C LEU A 88 -14.15 -12.83 9.89
N GLY A 89 -13.65 -13.88 9.23
CA GLY A 89 -12.83 -13.76 8.03
C GLY A 89 -13.56 -13.05 6.90
N LEU A 90 -14.76 -13.54 6.54
CA LEU A 90 -15.58 -12.96 5.48
C LEU A 90 -15.91 -11.48 5.75
N LEU A 91 -16.42 -11.16 6.94
CA LEU A 91 -16.75 -9.78 7.31
C LEU A 91 -15.51 -8.86 7.35
N SER A 92 -14.33 -9.39 7.71
CA SER A 92 -13.09 -8.60 7.67
C SER A 92 -12.60 -8.36 6.24
N MET A 93 -12.81 -9.32 5.33
CA MET A 93 -12.48 -9.16 3.92
C MET A 93 -13.42 -8.17 3.23
N ASP A 94 -14.72 -8.22 3.54
CA ASP A 94 -15.71 -7.24 3.09
C ASP A 94 -15.33 -5.82 3.53
N ASP A 95 -15.17 -5.59 4.84
CA ASP A 95 -14.81 -4.28 5.39
C ASP A 95 -13.49 -3.76 4.80
N TYR A 96 -12.47 -4.61 4.68
CA TYR A 96 -11.19 -4.24 4.10
C TYR A 96 -11.28 -3.93 2.60
N THR A 97 -12.16 -4.62 1.87
CA THR A 97 -12.45 -4.30 0.46
C THR A 97 -13.11 -2.95 0.38
N ASP A 98 -14.12 -2.67 1.20
CA ASP A 98 -14.86 -1.41 1.20
C ASP A 98 -13.95 -0.21 1.51
N LEU A 99 -12.89 -0.40 2.30
CA LEU A 99 -11.88 0.62 2.56
C LEU A 99 -11.13 1.06 1.28
N LEU A 100 -10.86 0.13 0.36
CA LEU A 100 -10.10 0.38 -0.88
C LEU A 100 -11.01 0.62 -2.08
N VAL A 101 -12.13 -0.09 -2.13
CA VAL A 101 -13.14 -0.09 -3.19
C VAL A 101 -14.39 0.50 -2.60
N GLN A 102 -14.54 1.81 -2.76
CA GLN A 102 -15.62 2.55 -2.13
C GLN A 102 -17.00 1.94 -2.44
N PRO A 103 -17.81 1.61 -1.41
CA PRO A 103 -19.12 1.03 -1.65
C PRO A 103 -20.08 2.10 -2.20
N PRO A 104 -21.03 1.72 -3.09
CA PRO A 104 -22.00 2.66 -3.67
C PRO A 104 -22.87 3.39 -2.64
N THR A 105 -23.01 2.82 -1.44
CA THR A 105 -23.77 3.37 -0.33
C THR A 105 -22.98 4.37 0.52
N SER A 106 -21.68 4.55 0.26
CA SER A 106 -20.86 5.47 1.02
C SER A 106 -21.25 6.93 0.76
N ALA A 107 -21.37 7.70 1.85
CA ALA A 107 -21.52 9.15 1.81
C ALA A 107 -20.18 9.89 1.82
N ARG A 108 -19.05 9.18 1.96
CA ARG A 108 -17.70 9.77 1.96
C ARG A 108 -17.24 10.00 0.54
N ALA A 109 -16.37 10.99 0.33
CA ALA A 109 -15.71 11.14 -0.98
C ALA A 109 -14.70 10.01 -1.24
N TYR A 110 -14.08 9.51 -0.17
CA TYR A 110 -13.18 8.36 -0.16
C TYR A 110 -13.23 7.71 1.24
N GLU A 111 -13.02 6.40 1.31
CA GLU A 111 -12.97 5.65 2.57
C GLU A 111 -11.62 5.73 3.28
N HIS A 112 -10.62 6.35 2.66
CA HIS A 112 -9.27 6.53 3.19
C HIS A 112 -8.71 7.92 2.86
N SER A 113 -7.68 8.35 3.57
CA SER A 113 -7.03 9.67 3.41
C SER A 113 -6.19 9.81 2.14
N GLY A 114 -6.01 8.73 1.38
CA GLY A 114 -5.15 8.67 0.19
C GLY A 114 -3.82 7.97 0.48
N PHE A 115 -3.12 7.57 -0.58
CA PHE A 115 -1.83 6.89 -0.51
C PHE A 115 -0.76 7.69 -1.23
N ILE A 116 0.40 7.86 -0.60
CA ILE A 116 1.50 8.67 -1.16
C ILE A 116 2.12 7.94 -2.36
N LEU A 117 2.17 8.63 -3.50
CA LEU A 117 2.80 8.19 -4.74
C LEU A 117 3.78 9.27 -5.20
N ARG A 118 5.07 8.97 -5.33
CA ARG A 118 6.09 9.97 -5.69
C ARG A 118 6.49 9.85 -7.14
N PHE A 119 6.65 10.97 -7.82
CA PHE A 119 7.32 11.02 -9.12
C PHE A 119 8.82 11.20 -8.85
N VAL A 120 9.62 10.27 -9.35
CA VAL A 120 11.06 10.24 -9.17
C VAL A 120 11.73 10.18 -10.53
N LEU A 121 12.77 11.00 -10.70
CA LEU A 121 13.62 10.95 -11.88
C LEU A 121 14.66 9.84 -11.70
N ASP A 122 14.49 8.74 -12.41
CA ASP A 122 15.45 7.65 -12.48
C ASP A 122 16.22 7.73 -13.79
N ASP A 123 17.44 8.24 -13.68
CA ASP A 123 18.36 8.55 -14.79
C ASP A 123 17.74 9.36 -15.94
N ASP A 124 17.19 8.69 -16.94
CA ASP A 124 16.60 9.27 -18.16
C ASP A 124 15.07 9.21 -18.21
N ARG A 125 14.40 8.72 -17.14
CA ARG A 125 12.94 8.49 -17.13
C ARG A 125 12.32 8.87 -15.79
N ILE A 126 11.02 9.14 -15.83
CA ILE A 126 10.24 9.33 -14.60
C ILE A 126 9.63 7.99 -14.21
N LYS A 127 9.77 7.63 -12.94
CA LYS A 127 9.17 6.45 -12.31
C LYS A 127 8.26 6.85 -11.16
N PHE A 128 7.40 5.93 -10.78
CA PHE A 128 6.57 6.04 -9.59
C PHE A 128 7.24 5.29 -8.43
N GLU A 129 7.31 5.92 -7.26
CA GLU A 129 7.80 5.29 -6.04
C GLU A 129 6.81 5.50 -4.88
N PRO A 130 6.18 4.44 -4.34
CA PRO A 130 6.11 3.07 -4.89
C PRO A 130 5.45 3.02 -6.28
N ASN A 131 5.62 1.95 -7.03
CA ASN A 131 4.89 1.76 -8.28
C ASN A 131 3.52 1.07 -8.04
N PHE A 132 2.65 1.01 -9.04
CA PHE A 132 1.30 0.44 -8.88
C PHE A 132 1.31 -1.05 -8.51
N ASP A 133 2.28 -1.82 -8.99
CA ASP A 133 2.43 -3.24 -8.67
C ASP A 133 2.84 -3.43 -7.19
N ASP A 134 3.61 -2.50 -6.62
CA ASP A 134 3.94 -2.48 -5.19
C ASP A 134 2.67 -2.30 -4.35
N PHE A 135 1.79 -1.36 -4.75
CA PHE A 135 0.49 -1.14 -4.09
C PHE A 135 -0.38 -2.40 -4.17
N GLU A 136 -0.53 -2.96 -5.37
CA GLU A 136 -1.32 -4.17 -5.58
C GLU A 136 -0.78 -5.32 -4.72
N THR A 137 0.52 -5.58 -4.77
CA THR A 137 1.16 -6.64 -3.97
C THR A 137 0.86 -6.49 -2.49
N VAL A 138 1.01 -5.28 -1.95
CA VAL A 138 0.76 -5.01 -0.52
C VAL A 138 -0.71 -5.21 -0.18
N PHE A 139 -1.64 -4.63 -0.96
CA PHE A 139 -3.07 -4.71 -0.68
C PHE A 139 -3.59 -6.15 -0.79
N LEU A 140 -3.18 -6.89 -1.82
CA LEU A 140 -3.62 -8.27 -2.02
C LEU A 140 -3.08 -9.23 -0.94
N ASN A 141 -1.84 -9.01 -0.49
CA ASN A 141 -1.23 -9.85 0.54
C ASN A 141 -1.93 -9.73 1.90
N ILE A 142 -2.60 -8.61 2.22
CA ILE A 142 -3.36 -8.47 3.47
C ILE A 142 -4.45 -9.55 3.58
N TYR A 143 -5.12 -9.90 2.48
CA TYR A 143 -6.13 -10.98 2.48
C TYR A 143 -5.54 -12.34 2.83
N ASP A 144 -4.36 -12.66 2.31
CA ASP A 144 -3.69 -13.94 2.59
C ASP A 144 -3.27 -14.03 4.06
N VAL A 145 -2.79 -12.92 4.62
CA VAL A 145 -2.43 -12.86 6.05
C VAL A 145 -3.67 -13.00 6.93
N MET A 146 -4.80 -12.36 6.58
CA MET A 146 -6.07 -12.54 7.27
C MET A 146 -6.52 -14.01 7.28
N LEU A 147 -6.48 -14.68 6.12
CA LEU A 147 -6.82 -16.09 5.99
C LEU A 147 -5.89 -16.99 6.82
N LYS A 148 -4.58 -16.72 6.77
CA LYS A 148 -3.58 -17.46 7.55
C LYS A 148 -3.85 -17.38 9.05
N VAL A 149 -4.27 -16.23 9.57
CA VAL A 149 -4.56 -16.06 10.99
C VAL A 149 -5.78 -16.85 11.43
N ILE A 150 -6.88 -16.81 10.68
CA ILE A 150 -8.09 -17.55 11.07
C ILE A 150 -7.90 -19.07 10.97
N CYS A 151 -7.07 -19.55 10.03
CA CYS A 151 -6.74 -20.96 9.87
C CYS A 151 -5.71 -21.48 10.90
N ALA A 152 -5.04 -20.58 11.65
CA ALA A 152 -4.03 -20.95 12.63
C ALA A 152 -4.59 -21.12 14.06
N ILE A 153 -5.91 -21.01 14.24
CA ILE A 153 -6.52 -21.12 15.56
C ILE A 153 -6.70 -22.59 15.93
N PRO A 154 -6.21 -23.03 17.11
CA PRO A 154 -6.32 -24.41 17.52
C PRO A 154 -7.74 -24.79 17.92
N ARG A 155 -8.04 -26.09 17.81
CA ARG A 155 -9.23 -26.69 18.41
C ARG A 155 -9.16 -26.60 19.94
N ILE A 156 -10.32 -26.65 20.59
CA ILE A 156 -10.37 -26.50 22.05
C ILE A 156 -9.77 -27.71 22.78
N GLU A 157 -9.88 -28.89 22.18
CA GLU A 157 -9.37 -30.15 22.69
C GLU A 157 -7.86 -30.07 22.97
N THR A 158 -7.10 -29.36 22.12
CA THR A 158 -5.66 -29.18 22.31
C THR A 158 -5.30 -28.30 23.52
N LYS A 159 -6.28 -27.61 24.12
CA LYS A 159 -6.12 -26.84 25.36
C LYS A 159 -6.64 -27.59 26.58
N LEU A 160 -7.54 -28.55 26.38
CA LEU A 160 -8.14 -29.34 27.45
C LEU A 160 -7.33 -30.61 27.75
N TYR A 161 -6.73 -31.21 26.74
CA TYR A 161 -5.99 -32.47 26.85
C TYR A 161 -4.51 -32.28 26.49
N SER A 162 -3.62 -32.74 27.36
CA SER A 162 -2.17 -32.64 27.17
C SER A 162 -1.61 -33.60 26.11
N ALA A 163 -2.32 -34.68 25.80
CA ALA A 163 -1.92 -35.72 24.84
C ALA A 163 -3.00 -35.96 23.77
N TYR A 164 -3.51 -34.88 23.17
CA TYR A 164 -4.51 -34.99 22.10
C TYR A 164 -3.86 -35.31 20.75
N GLU A 165 -4.24 -36.45 20.17
CA GLU A 165 -3.66 -36.99 18.93
C GLU A 165 -4.51 -36.72 17.67
N GLY A 166 -5.64 -36.03 17.82
CA GLY A 166 -6.54 -35.70 16.70
C GLY A 166 -6.14 -34.45 15.93
N GLU A 167 -7.04 -33.99 15.07
CA GLU A 167 -6.88 -32.75 14.32
C GLU A 167 -6.69 -31.55 15.26
N THR A 168 -5.62 -30.78 15.11
CA THR A 168 -5.25 -29.76 16.12
C THR A 168 -5.74 -28.35 15.80
N LEU A 169 -6.04 -28.05 14.54
CA LEU A 169 -6.46 -26.72 14.09
C LEU A 169 -7.92 -26.72 13.64
N LEU A 170 -8.60 -25.60 13.89
CA LEU A 170 -9.88 -25.32 13.28
C LEU A 170 -9.71 -25.10 11.78
N LYS A 171 -10.75 -25.42 11.01
CA LYS A 171 -10.71 -25.36 9.53
C LYS A 171 -11.80 -24.43 8.98
N PRO A 172 -11.72 -23.10 9.25
CA PRO A 172 -12.61 -22.16 8.57
C PRO A 172 -12.41 -22.27 7.06
N CYS A 173 -13.51 -22.34 6.31
CA CYS A 173 -13.47 -22.48 4.87
C CYS A 173 -13.90 -21.17 4.21
N ILE A 174 -12.94 -20.44 3.65
CA ILE A 174 -13.22 -19.37 2.70
C ILE A 174 -12.89 -19.92 1.33
N LEU A 175 -13.89 -19.97 0.46
CA LEU A 175 -13.74 -20.49 -0.89
C LEU A 175 -12.70 -19.65 -1.66
N PRO A 176 -11.79 -20.28 -2.43
CA PRO A 176 -10.79 -19.57 -3.22
C PRO A 176 -11.41 -18.51 -4.15
N GLU A 177 -12.62 -18.75 -4.65
CA GLU A 177 -13.36 -17.84 -5.53
C GLU A 177 -13.78 -16.56 -4.81
N ILE A 178 -14.11 -16.65 -3.51
CA ILE A 178 -14.45 -15.47 -2.70
C ILE A 178 -13.20 -14.61 -2.50
N LEU A 179 -12.08 -15.25 -2.12
CA LEU A 179 -10.80 -14.57 -1.97
C LEU A 179 -10.35 -13.91 -3.28
N ALA A 180 -10.46 -14.65 -4.39
CA ALA A 180 -10.15 -14.15 -5.72
C ALA A 180 -11.04 -12.96 -6.10
N ALA A 181 -12.35 -13.01 -5.80
CA ALA A 181 -13.26 -11.90 -6.09
C ALA A 181 -12.87 -10.61 -5.35
N HIS A 182 -12.50 -10.68 -4.07
CA HIS A 182 -11.99 -9.52 -3.34
C HIS A 182 -10.70 -8.98 -3.94
N LYS A 183 -9.75 -9.87 -4.25
CA LYS A 183 -8.47 -9.49 -4.86
C LYS A 183 -8.69 -8.82 -6.22
N SER A 184 -9.51 -9.40 -7.08
CA SER A 184 -9.83 -8.84 -8.40
C SER A 184 -10.48 -7.46 -8.33
N LYS A 185 -11.40 -7.22 -7.37
CA LYS A 185 -11.99 -5.89 -7.16
C LYS A 185 -10.93 -4.85 -6.81
N VAL A 186 -10.01 -5.19 -5.89
CA VAL A 186 -8.93 -4.29 -5.48
C VAL A 186 -7.96 -4.03 -6.64
N SER A 187 -7.54 -5.07 -7.36
CA SER A 187 -6.68 -4.96 -8.54
C SER A 187 -7.29 -4.04 -9.61
N GLU A 188 -8.59 -4.19 -9.88
CA GLU A 188 -9.29 -3.36 -10.84
C GLU A 188 -9.33 -1.89 -10.41
N VAL A 189 -9.61 -1.61 -9.13
CA VAL A 189 -9.59 -0.25 -8.60
C VAL A 189 -8.19 0.38 -8.67
N VAL A 190 -7.13 -0.34 -8.29
CA VAL A 190 -5.76 0.18 -8.36
C VAL A 190 -5.40 0.57 -9.79
N LYS A 191 -5.79 -0.26 -10.76
CA LYS A 191 -5.59 0.02 -12.19
C LYS A 191 -6.37 1.25 -12.65
N GLN A 192 -7.65 1.35 -12.30
CA GLN A 192 -8.50 2.49 -12.67
C GLN A 192 -7.99 3.80 -12.06
N GLU A 193 -7.63 3.78 -10.78
CA GLU A 193 -7.13 4.93 -10.04
C GLU A 193 -5.71 5.35 -10.50
N GLY A 194 -4.93 4.41 -11.06
CA GLY A 194 -3.63 4.69 -11.66
C GLY A 194 -3.67 5.57 -12.92
N ASP A 195 -4.81 5.65 -13.61
CA ASP A 195 -4.99 6.52 -14.77
C ASP A 195 -4.77 8.01 -14.44
N GLY A 196 -5.16 8.43 -13.23
CA GLY A 196 -5.03 9.80 -12.76
C GLY A 196 -3.55 10.25 -12.74
N PRO A 197 -2.69 9.59 -11.94
CA PRO A 197 -1.26 9.85 -11.93
C PRO A 197 -0.60 9.74 -13.31
N LEU A 198 -0.95 8.74 -14.12
CA LEU A 198 -0.41 8.59 -15.49
C LEU A 198 -0.79 9.76 -16.40
N LYS A 199 -2.02 10.27 -16.30
CA LYS A 199 -2.44 11.49 -17.03
C LYS A 199 -1.70 12.72 -16.52
N HIS A 200 -1.50 12.84 -15.22
CA HIS A 200 -0.76 13.97 -14.63
C HIS A 200 0.71 13.98 -15.05
N LEU A 201 1.34 12.81 -15.16
CA LEU A 201 2.71 12.66 -15.63
C LEU A 201 2.98 13.34 -16.98
N LYS A 202 1.99 13.35 -17.89
CA LYS A 202 2.09 14.00 -19.20
C LYS A 202 2.33 15.51 -19.12
N GLN A 203 2.04 16.16 -17.99
CA GLN A 203 2.35 17.58 -17.79
C GLN A 203 3.87 17.86 -17.84
N PHE A 204 4.70 16.83 -17.65
CA PHE A 204 6.15 16.91 -17.73
C PHE A 204 6.71 16.59 -19.14
N ASP A 205 5.86 16.23 -20.11
CA ASP A 205 6.28 15.94 -21.50
C ASP A 205 6.98 17.13 -22.16
N LYS A 206 6.59 18.35 -21.80
CA LYS A 206 7.27 19.59 -22.24
C LYS A 206 8.73 19.70 -21.79
N TYR A 207 9.16 18.91 -20.81
CA TYR A 207 10.53 18.84 -20.31
C TYR A 207 11.24 17.56 -20.74
N LYS A 208 10.69 16.81 -21.71
CA LYS A 208 11.22 15.51 -22.15
C LYS A 208 12.69 15.57 -22.55
N PHE A 209 13.13 16.65 -23.20
CA PHE A 209 14.54 16.83 -23.59
C PHE A 209 15.49 16.99 -22.39
N ILE A 210 15.00 17.50 -21.25
CA ILE A 210 15.75 17.57 -19.98
C ILE A 210 15.71 16.20 -19.28
N ILE A 211 14.55 15.55 -19.28
CA ILE A 211 14.34 14.22 -18.69
C ILE A 211 15.26 13.19 -19.37
N SER A 212 15.28 13.15 -20.70
CA SER A 212 16.05 12.18 -21.49
C SER A 212 17.54 12.53 -21.64
N LYS A 213 18.03 13.59 -20.96
CA LYS A 213 19.39 14.13 -21.11
C LYS A 213 19.76 14.56 -22.54
N GLN A 214 18.77 14.74 -23.42
CA GLN A 214 19.02 15.25 -24.77
C GLN A 214 19.60 16.67 -24.69
N ALA A 215 19.07 17.49 -23.78
CA ALA A 215 19.55 18.84 -23.52
C ALA A 215 21.04 18.88 -23.15
N ASP A 216 21.50 17.91 -22.35
CA ASP A 216 22.89 17.81 -21.93
C ASP A 216 23.81 17.57 -23.14
N ASN A 217 23.43 16.64 -24.03
CA ASN A 217 24.16 16.30 -25.24
C ASN A 217 24.16 17.44 -26.28
N ASP A 218 23.01 18.08 -26.46
CA ASP A 218 22.86 19.24 -27.36
C ASP A 218 23.80 20.36 -26.91
N ILE A 219 23.87 20.61 -25.60
CA ILE A 219 24.77 21.61 -25.04
C ILE A 219 26.23 21.14 -25.09
N ASP A 220 26.55 19.87 -24.89
CA ASP A 220 27.94 19.40 -25.08
C ASP A 220 28.44 19.65 -26.49
N THR A 221 27.58 19.45 -27.50
CA THR A 221 27.93 19.73 -28.90
C THR A 221 28.07 21.22 -29.15
N PHE A 222 27.12 22.03 -28.66
CA PHE A 222 27.19 23.48 -28.74
C PHE A 222 28.47 24.05 -28.08
N LEU A 223 28.89 23.53 -26.92
CA LEU A 223 30.09 24.04 -26.24
C LEU A 223 31.41 23.66 -26.92
N GLN A 224 31.41 22.69 -27.85
CA GLN A 224 32.57 22.30 -28.66
C GLN A 224 32.81 23.25 -29.85
N GLU A 225 31.77 23.95 -30.31
CA GLU A 225 31.85 24.90 -31.41
C GLU A 225 32.18 26.31 -30.90
N GLU A 226 32.65 27.18 -31.79
CA GLU A 226 32.81 28.60 -31.46
C GLU A 226 31.49 29.34 -31.66
N HIS A 227 31.02 30.01 -30.61
CA HIS A 227 29.81 30.81 -30.64
C HIS A 227 30.04 32.25 -30.20
N THR A 228 29.11 33.11 -30.60
CA THR A 228 29.04 34.50 -30.16
C THR A 228 28.50 34.61 -28.74
N PHE A 229 28.85 35.69 -28.04
CA PHE A 229 28.32 35.97 -26.70
C PHE A 229 26.78 35.98 -26.68
N ASP A 230 26.15 36.52 -27.73
CA ASP A 230 24.69 36.60 -27.84
C ASP A 230 24.03 35.22 -27.99
N GLU A 231 24.69 34.26 -28.66
CA GLU A 231 24.23 32.88 -28.78
C GLU A 231 24.30 32.16 -27.43
N TYR A 232 25.42 32.25 -26.72
CA TYR A 232 25.53 31.70 -25.37
C TYR A 232 24.49 32.32 -24.42
N ALA A 233 24.33 33.65 -24.46
CA ALA A 233 23.36 34.35 -23.63
C ALA A 233 21.91 33.94 -23.94
N ARG A 234 21.61 33.57 -25.20
CA ARG A 234 20.29 33.08 -25.61
C ARG A 234 20.01 31.69 -25.04
N GLU A 235 20.94 30.75 -25.19
CA GLU A 235 20.79 29.40 -24.62
C GLU A 235 20.72 29.45 -23.09
N LEU A 236 21.57 30.24 -22.44
CA LEU A 236 21.51 30.44 -20.99
C LEU A 236 20.15 30.98 -20.54
N ARG A 237 19.60 32.00 -21.21
CA ARG A 237 18.27 32.54 -20.89
C ARG A 237 17.18 31.50 -21.06
N LYS A 238 17.23 30.69 -22.11
CA LYS A 238 16.29 29.59 -22.37
C LYS A 238 16.30 28.56 -21.22
N PHE A 239 17.46 28.07 -20.81
CA PHE A 239 17.54 27.09 -19.71
C PHE A 239 17.19 27.69 -18.35
N LYS A 240 17.56 28.96 -18.07
CA LYS A 240 17.08 29.66 -16.86
C LYS A 240 15.56 29.75 -16.79
N GLN A 241 14.90 30.06 -17.91
CA GLN A 241 13.44 30.07 -17.96
C GLN A 241 12.83 28.68 -17.71
N PHE A 242 13.45 27.61 -18.20
CA PHE A 242 13.01 26.24 -17.88
C PHE A 242 13.16 25.93 -16.39
N ALA A 243 14.29 26.28 -15.78
CA ALA A 243 14.52 26.06 -14.34
C ALA A 243 13.45 26.78 -13.49
N GLU A 244 13.14 28.03 -13.81
CA GLU A 244 12.08 28.80 -13.15
C GLU A 244 10.69 28.18 -13.35
N GLN A 245 10.36 27.77 -14.57
CA GLN A 245 9.08 27.14 -14.88
C GLN A 245 8.91 25.81 -14.12
N ILE A 246 9.95 24.98 -14.07
CA ILE A 246 9.93 23.71 -13.36
C ILE A 246 9.75 23.97 -11.85
N GLN A 247 10.54 24.86 -11.27
CA GLN A 247 10.59 25.10 -9.83
C GLN A 247 9.33 25.79 -9.27
N PHE A 248 8.78 26.75 -10.02
CA PHE A 248 7.74 27.65 -9.50
C PHE A 248 6.35 27.45 -10.14
N LYS A 249 6.25 26.86 -11.33
CA LYS A 249 4.94 26.67 -12.00
C LYS A 249 4.43 25.23 -11.97
N SER A 250 5.25 24.26 -11.57
CA SER A 250 4.83 22.86 -11.46
C SER A 250 4.05 22.63 -10.17
N VAL A 251 2.98 21.83 -10.25
CA VAL A 251 2.22 21.40 -9.07
C VAL A 251 3.07 20.44 -8.26
N ARG A 252 3.28 20.75 -6.97
CA ARG A 252 4.13 19.95 -6.06
C ARG A 252 3.43 18.73 -5.53
N SER A 253 2.16 18.86 -5.15
CA SER A 253 1.36 17.74 -4.68
C SER A 253 -0.11 17.97 -4.97
N LEU A 254 -0.83 16.89 -5.25
CA LEU A 254 -2.26 16.89 -5.51
C LEU A 254 -2.87 15.50 -5.29
N ARG A 255 -4.15 15.47 -4.92
CA ARG A 255 -4.92 14.23 -4.80
C ARG A 255 -5.53 13.85 -6.15
N LEU A 256 -5.23 12.65 -6.62
CA LEU A 256 -5.79 12.03 -7.82
C LEU A 256 -6.39 10.68 -7.40
N GLY A 257 -7.66 10.74 -7.01
CA GLY A 257 -8.38 9.56 -6.58
C GLY A 257 -7.80 8.97 -5.29
N MET A 258 -7.39 7.70 -5.34
CA MET A 258 -6.76 7.00 -4.21
C MET A 258 -5.34 7.50 -3.92
N PHE A 259 -4.67 8.16 -4.87
CA PHE A 259 -3.27 8.56 -4.74
C PHE A 259 -3.13 10.05 -4.38
N GLN A 260 -2.34 10.34 -3.35
CA GLN A 260 -1.72 11.64 -3.16
C GLN A 260 -0.41 11.66 -3.93
N VAL A 261 -0.38 12.35 -5.07
CA VAL A 261 0.83 12.43 -5.90
C VAL A 261 1.75 13.51 -5.36
N HIS A 262 3.03 13.20 -5.21
CA HIS A 262 4.09 14.12 -4.85
C HIS A 262 5.12 14.22 -5.98
N CYS A 263 5.28 15.43 -6.51
CA CYS A 263 6.20 15.74 -7.59
C CYS A 263 7.47 16.46 -7.10
N ASP A 264 7.61 16.73 -5.79
CA ASP A 264 8.71 17.53 -5.24
C ASP A 264 10.10 17.00 -5.59
N ASP A 265 10.29 15.68 -5.55
CA ASP A 265 11.57 15.04 -5.84
C ASP A 265 11.91 15.13 -7.33
N LEU A 266 10.93 14.87 -8.21
CA LEU A 266 11.06 15.10 -9.65
C LEU A 266 11.37 16.57 -9.98
N ILE A 267 10.61 17.52 -9.41
CA ILE A 267 10.78 18.95 -9.63
C ILE A 267 12.21 19.36 -9.24
N ARG A 268 12.66 18.96 -8.04
CA ARG A 268 14.01 19.24 -7.56
C ARG A 268 15.08 18.66 -8.48
N ALA A 269 14.91 17.41 -8.92
CA ALA A 269 15.86 16.74 -9.79
C ALA A 269 15.95 17.42 -11.18
N LEU A 270 14.81 17.78 -11.77
CA LEU A 270 14.77 18.48 -13.05
C LEU A 270 15.32 19.91 -12.97
N THR A 271 14.99 20.65 -11.90
CA THR A 271 15.57 21.98 -11.65
C THR A 271 17.08 21.88 -11.55
N LYS A 272 17.61 20.98 -10.71
CA LYS A 272 19.06 20.78 -10.54
C LYS A 272 19.75 20.42 -11.86
N ARG A 273 19.15 19.54 -12.67
CA ARG A 273 19.70 19.18 -13.98
C ARG A 273 19.74 20.38 -14.93
N THR A 274 18.68 21.18 -14.94
CA THR A 274 18.59 22.39 -15.76
C THR A 274 19.60 23.46 -15.32
N GLU A 275 19.81 23.61 -14.02
CA GLU A 275 20.81 24.53 -13.45
C GLU A 275 22.24 24.10 -13.81
N ALA A 276 22.54 22.80 -13.77
CA ALA A 276 23.85 22.29 -14.19
C ALA A 276 24.17 22.61 -15.68
N ILE A 277 23.16 22.58 -16.56
CA ILE A 277 23.30 23.03 -17.95
C ILE A 277 23.64 24.53 -18.00
N CYS A 278 22.94 25.35 -17.21
CA CYS A 278 23.21 26.79 -17.13
C CYS A 278 24.65 27.08 -16.66
N GLU A 279 25.13 26.35 -15.65
CA GLU A 279 26.48 26.47 -15.12
C GLU A 279 27.53 26.15 -16.17
N ARG A 280 27.36 25.06 -16.94
CA ARG A 280 28.27 24.68 -18.04
C ARG A 280 28.38 25.78 -19.10
N ILE A 281 27.26 26.37 -19.51
CA ILE A 281 27.24 27.49 -20.47
C ILE A 281 27.98 28.70 -19.89
N LEU A 282 27.70 29.06 -18.64
CA LEU A 282 28.35 30.19 -17.96
C LEU A 282 29.86 30.03 -17.85
N THR A 283 30.33 28.85 -17.46
CA THR A 283 31.78 28.57 -17.37
C THR A 283 32.46 28.76 -18.73
N ARG A 284 31.90 28.21 -19.81
CA ARG A 284 32.45 28.39 -21.16
C ARG A 284 32.50 29.86 -21.59
N MET A 285 31.44 30.62 -21.30
CA MET A 285 31.39 32.06 -21.58
C MET A 285 32.50 32.84 -20.86
N MET A 286 32.81 32.48 -19.60
CA MET A 286 33.86 33.11 -18.82
C MET A 286 35.26 32.80 -19.38
N ASP A 287 35.49 31.56 -19.80
CA ASP A 287 36.77 31.11 -20.37
C ASP A 287 37.04 31.78 -21.74
N ASP A 288 36.02 31.89 -22.59
CA ASP A 288 36.13 32.58 -23.90
C ASP A 288 36.36 34.10 -23.74
N TRP A 289 35.84 34.71 -22.67
CA TRP A 289 36.10 36.12 -22.38
C TRP A 289 37.53 36.33 -21.87
N ALA A 290 38.01 35.48 -20.96
CA ALA A 290 39.37 35.56 -20.41
C ALA A 290 40.44 35.41 -21.50
N THR A 291 40.27 34.44 -22.39
CA THR A 291 41.18 34.19 -23.53
C THR A 291 41.20 35.32 -24.55
N ARG A 292 40.07 36.02 -24.80
CA ARG A 292 40.02 37.18 -25.70
C ARG A 292 40.55 38.47 -25.07
N SER A 293 40.62 38.54 -23.75
CA SER A 293 41.14 39.69 -23.00
C SER A 293 42.64 39.59 -22.66
N SER A 294 43.28 38.46 -22.97
CA SER A 294 44.71 38.17 -22.79
C SER A 294 45.49 38.39 -24.09
#